data_AF-A0A7X3Y942-F1
#
_entry.id   AF-A0A7X3Y942-F1
#
_cell.length_a   1.000
_cell.length_b   1.000
_cell.length_c   1.000
_cell.angle_alpha   90.00
_cell.angle_beta   90.00
_cell.angle_gamma   90.00
#
_symmetry.space_group_name_H-M   'P 1'
#
loop_
_entity.id
_entity.type
_entity.pdbx_description
1 polymer ?
#
loop_
_entity_poly.entity_id
_entity_poly.type
_entity_poly.pdbx_seq_one_letter_code
_entity_poly.pdbx_strand_id
1 'polypeptide(L)' 'MADKLIDRDPEILGGTPVFAGTRVPVRILMENLEAGDSIARY' A
#
# COMPACT_ATOMS: atom_id res chain seq x y z
N MET A 1 -11.62 -17.05 3.58
CA MET A 1 -10.56 -16.81 2.59
C MET A 1 -9.83 -15.55 3.01
N ALA A 2 -8.50 -15.53 3.07
CA ALA A 2 -7.78 -14.31 3.40
C ALA A 2 -7.93 -13.35 2.22
N ASP A 3 -8.61 -12.23 2.45
CA ASP A 3 -8.73 -11.17 1.45
C ASP A 3 -7.31 -10.63 1.14
N LYS A 4 -6.96 -10.59 -0.14
CA LYS A 4 -5.62 -10.19 -0.58
C LYS A 4 -5.50 -8.68 -0.36
N LEU A 5 -4.81 -8.26 0.70
CA LEU A 5 -4.65 -6.83 1.03
C LEU A 5 -3.62 -6.10 0.15
N ILE A 6 -2.61 -6.82 -0.33
CA ILE A 6 -1.53 -6.27 -1.16
C ILE A 6 -1.53 -6.95 -2.53
N ASP A 7 -1.56 -6.15 -3.59
CA ASP A 7 -1.35 -6.62 -4.96
C ASP A 7 0.06 -6.31 -5.46
N ARG A 8 0.60 -7.23 -6.25
CA ARG A 8 1.89 -7.12 -6.93
C ARG A 8 1.77 -7.76 -8.30
N ASP A 9 1.11 -7.04 -9.20
CA ASP A 9 0.91 -7.43 -10.59
C ASP A 9 1.87 -6.62 -11.48
N PRO A 10 2.70 -7.25 -12.34
CA PRO A 10 3.57 -6.56 -13.30
C PRO A 10 2.82 -5.54 -14.18
N GLU A 11 1.54 -5.78 -14.48
CA GLU A 11 0.69 -4.90 -15.29
C GLU A 11 0.20 -3.68 -14.47
N ILE A 12 0.24 -3.75 -13.15
CA ILE A 12 -0.17 -2.68 -12.23
C ILE A 12 1.07 -2.00 -11.65
N LEU A 13 1.31 -0.76 -12.09
CA LEU A 13 2.42 0.08 -11.61
C LEU A 13 3.79 -0.64 -11.69
N GLY A 14 3.99 -1.44 -12.74
CA GLY A 14 5.24 -2.16 -12.99
C GLY A 14 5.58 -3.21 -11.93
N GLY A 15 4.59 -3.79 -11.25
CA GLY A 15 4.82 -4.76 -10.18
C GLY A 15 5.26 -4.13 -8.86
N THR A 16 5.05 -2.82 -8.69
CA THR A 16 5.19 -2.15 -7.39
C THR A 16 4.08 -2.65 -6.45
N PRO A 17 4.38 -3.01 -5.19
CA PRO A 17 3.35 -3.39 -4.23
C PRO A 17 2.36 -2.26 -3.97
N VAL A 18 1.07 -2.54 -4.17
CA VAL A 18 -0.04 -1.61 -3.94
C VAL A 18 -1.09 -2.22 -3.00
N PHE A 19 -1.90 -1.39 -2.34
CA PHE A 19 -3.08 -1.91 -1.65
C PHE A 19 -4.09 -2.42 -2.68
N ALA A 20 -4.60 -3.64 -2.48
CA ALA A 20 -5.52 -4.27 -3.41
C ALA A 20 -6.78 -3.42 -3.64
N GLY A 21 -7.25 -3.40 -4.89
CA GLY A 21 -8.33 -2.52 -5.32
C GLY A 21 -7.92 -1.05 -5.51
N THR A 22 -6.65 -0.71 -5.28
CA THR A 22 -6.11 0.65 -5.49
C THR A 22 -4.86 0.62 -6.37
N ARG A 23 -4.41 1.80 -6.80
CA ARG A 23 -3.06 2.01 -7.36
C ARG A 23 -2.13 2.72 -6.37
N VAL A 24 -2.47 2.71 -5.08
CA VAL A 24 -1.71 3.38 -4.02
C VAL A 24 -0.56 2.48 -3.59
N PRO A 25 0.71 2.89 -3.78
CA PRO A 25 1.86 2.11 -3.34
C PRO A 25 1.89 1.96 -1.83
N VAL A 26 2.26 0.77 -1.37
CA VAL A 26 2.45 0.52 0.07
C VAL A 26 3.55 1.41 0.66
N ARG A 27 4.53 1.81 -0.16
CA ARG A 27 5.59 2.74 0.24
C ARG A 27 5.05 4.04 0.84
N ILE A 28 3.96 4.59 0.30
CA ILE A 28 3.40 5.85 0.79
C ILE A 28 3.05 5.73 2.28
N LEU A 29 2.46 4.62 2.72
CA LEU A 29 2.17 4.40 4.13
C LEU A 29 3.45 4.40 4.97
N MET A 30 4.51 3.75 4.50
CA MET A 30 5.79 3.71 5.21
C MET A 30 6.40 5.10 5.33
N GLU A 31 6.38 5.90 4.25
CA GLU A 31 6.89 7.27 4.24
C GLU A 31 6.14 8.18 5.23
N ASN A 32 4.81 8.03 5.32
CA ASN A 32 4.00 8.78 6.31
C ASN A 32 4.38 8.38 7.75
N LEU A 33 4.54 7.08 8.00
CA LEU A 33 4.97 6.58 9.32
C LEU A 33 6.37 7.07 9.69
N GLU A 34 7.30 7.07 8.73
CA GLU A 34 8.65 7.59 8.90
C GLU A 34 8.67 9.11 9.14
N ALA A 35 7.73 9.85 8.53
CA ALA A 35 7.53 11.28 8.78
C ALA A 35 6.90 11.58 10.15
N GLY A 36 6.46 10.55 10.88
CA GLY A 36 5.86 10.68 12.22
C GLY A 36 4.34 10.76 12.23
N ASP A 37 3.68 10.49 11.11
CA ASP A 37 2.22 10.39 11.06
C ASP A 37 1.73 9.17 11.84
N SER A 38 0.60 9.32 12.52
CA SER A 38 0.00 8.26 13.35
C SER A 38 -1.24 7.67 12.68
N ILE A 39 -1.24 6.35 12.49
CA ILE A 39 -2.39 5.59 11.98
C ILE A 39 -3.57 5.63 12.95
N ALA A 40 -3.34 5.77 14.27
CA ALA A 40 -4.39 5.70 15.29
C ALA A 40 -5.45 6.82 15.20
N ARG A 41 -5.25 7.79 14.30
CA ARG A 41 -6.12 8.96 14.12
C ARG A 41 -7.25 8.72 13.11
N TYR A 42 -7.31 7.55 12.46
CA TYR A 42 -8.32 7.15 11.49
C TYR A 42 -9.07 5.90 11.97
#